data_AF-A0A2N2YB72-F1
#
_entry.id   AF-A0A2N2YB72-F1
#
_cell.length_a   1.000
_cell.length_b   1.000
_cell.length_c   1.000
_cell.angle_alpha   90.00
_cell.angle_beta   90.00
_cell.angle_gamma   90.00
#
_symmetry.space_group_name_H-M   'P 1'
#
loop_
_entity.id
_entity.type
_entity.pdbx_description
1 polymer ?
#
loop_
_entity_poly.entity_id
_entity_poly.type
_entity_poly.pdbx_seq_one_letter_code
_entity_poly.pdbx_strand_id
1 'polypeptide(L)' 'MDNGSSNSSLDVFLFIDKTEFSFAYLGDNTIILTIANVNENIVTTTAMVTVVCYNARSVLRSNI' A
#
# COMPACT_ATOMS: atom_id res chain seq x y z
N MET A 1 13.74 6.44 10.70
CA MET A 1 13.03 7.66 10.24
C MET A 1 11.61 7.23 9.95
N ASP A 2 10.75 7.35 10.97
CA ASP A 2 9.30 7.37 10.80
C ASP A 2 8.93 8.87 10.78
N ASN A 3 8.21 9.29 9.75
CA ASN A 3 8.09 10.66 9.28
C ASN A 3 7.13 11.50 10.14
N GLY A 4 7.45 11.66 11.43
CA GLY A 4 6.67 12.47 12.36
C GLY A 4 5.72 11.71 13.26
N SER A 5 6.09 10.51 13.74
CA SER A 5 5.37 9.93 14.89
C SER A 5 5.60 10.80 16.13
N SER A 6 4.60 11.62 16.40
CA SER A 6 4.45 12.33 17.66
C SER A 6 4.30 11.29 18.78
N ASN A 7 5.20 11.40 19.75
CA ASN A 7 5.24 10.58 20.95
C ASN A 7 4.01 10.92 21.83
N SER A 8 2.82 10.46 21.44
CA SER A 8 1.61 10.60 22.22
C SER A 8 1.24 9.24 22.77
N SER A 9 1.16 9.11 24.10
CA SER A 9 0.71 7.94 24.85
C SER A 9 -0.76 7.56 24.62
N LEU A 10 -1.28 7.80 23.42
CA LEU A 10 -2.58 7.36 22.94
C LEU A 10 -2.33 6.13 22.07
N ASP A 11 -2.98 5.02 22.37
CA ASP A 11 -2.92 3.84 21.50
C ASP A 11 -3.49 4.23 20.14
N VAL A 12 -2.60 4.32 19.15
CA VAL A 12 -2.92 4.57 17.75
C VAL A 12 -2.92 3.23 17.02
N PHE A 13 -4.01 2.95 16.32
CA PHE A 13 -4.18 1.78 15.48
C PHE A 13 -4.09 2.20 14.01
N LEU A 14 -3.29 1.47 13.24
CA LEU A 14 -3.19 1.62 11.79
C LEU A 14 -3.83 0.42 11.10
N PHE A 15 -4.76 0.69 10.19
CA PHE A 15 -5.41 -0.30 9.35
C PHE A 15 -5.17 0.02 7.88
N ILE A 16 -5.08 -1.03 7.08
CA ILE A 16 -4.95 -0.97 5.62
C ILE A 16 -6.08 -1.80 5.01
N ASP A 17 -6.74 -1.28 3.98
CA ASP A 17 -7.90 -1.93 3.36
C ASP A 17 -7.51 -3.12 2.45
N LYS A 18 -6.27 -3.16 1.96
CA LYS A 18 -5.74 -4.20 1.08
C LYS A 18 -4.32 -4.60 1.45
N THR A 19 -4.10 -5.89 1.66
CA THR A 19 -2.78 -6.48 2.01
C THR A 19 -2.28 -7.48 0.98
N GLU A 20 -3.14 -7.95 0.07
CA GLU A 20 -2.80 -8.96 -0.93
C GLU A 20 -2.72 -8.34 -2.32
N PHE A 21 -1.57 -8.53 -2.97
CA PHE A 21 -1.32 -8.10 -4.34
C PHE A 21 -0.87 -9.29 -5.17
N SER A 22 -1.31 -9.31 -6.42
CA SER A 22 -1.07 -10.37 -7.40
C SER A 22 -0.89 -9.77 -8.79
N PHE A 23 -0.68 -10.60 -9.81
CA PHE A 23 -0.59 -10.13 -11.20
C PHE A 23 -1.86 -9.44 -11.72
N ALA A 24 -3.00 -9.60 -11.04
CA ALA A 24 -4.23 -8.87 -11.38
C ALA A 24 -4.13 -7.37 -11.03
N TYR A 25 -3.21 -6.99 -10.16
CA TYR A 25 -3.05 -5.63 -9.66
C TYR A 25 -1.82 -4.93 -10.26
N LEU A 26 -1.31 -5.36 -11.42
CA LEU A 26 -0.17 -4.68 -12.06
C LEU A 26 -0.48 -3.21 -12.37
N GLY A 27 0.50 -2.34 -12.11
CA GLY A 27 0.34 -0.88 -12.20
C GLY A 27 0.03 -0.23 -10.85
N ASP A 28 -0.48 0.98 -10.89
CA ASP A 28 -0.77 1.78 -9.69
C ASP A 28 -2.11 1.40 -9.07
N ASN A 29 -2.11 1.10 -7.77
CA ASN A 29 -3.29 0.76 -6.99
C ASN A 29 -3.44 1.74 -5.85
N THR A 30 -4.64 2.29 -5.71
CA THR A 30 -4.96 3.12 -4.55
C THR A 30 -5.46 2.25 -3.41
N ILE A 31 -4.81 2.38 -2.26
CA ILE A 31 -5.21 1.78 -0.99
C ILE A 31 -5.64 2.86 -0.01
N ILE A 32 -6.42 2.46 0.99
CA ILE A 32 -6.89 3.32 2.07
C ILE A 32 -6.15 2.92 3.34
N LEU A 33 -5.52 3.91 3.95
CA LEU A 33 -4.94 3.85 5.28
C LEU A 33 -5.93 4.48 6.24
N THR A 34 -6.31 3.75 7.28
CA THR A 34 -7.18 4.24 8.36
C THR A 34 -6.37 4.30 9.64
N ILE A 35 -6.33 5.49 10.24
CA ILE A 35 -5.72 5.75 11.54
C ILE A 35 -6.86 5.93 12.54
N ALA A 36 -6.84 5.15 13.62
CA ALA A 36 -7.79 5.28 14.71
C ALA A 36 -7.05 5.48 16.03
N ASN A 37 -7.65 6.19 16.98
CA ASN A 37 -7.21 6.21 18.37
C ASN A 37 -8.31 5.70 19.30
N VAL A 38 -7.95 5.36 20.54
CA VAL A 38 -8.90 4.91 21.60
C VAL A 38 -10.02 5.91 21.89
N ASN A 39 -9.85 7.18 21.49
CA ASN A 39 -10.83 8.25 21.63
C ASN A 39 -11.72 8.40 20.38
N GLU A 40 -11.86 7.34 19.58
CA GLU A 40 -12.77 7.21 18.43
C GLU A 40 -12.52 8.16 17.24
N ASN A 41 -11.41 8.91 17.22
CA ASN A 41 -11.08 9.72 16.07
C ASN A 41 -10.55 8.80 14.95
N ILE A 42 -11.36 8.63 13.90
CA ILE A 42 -11.01 7.85 12.72
C ILE A 42 -10.64 8.83 11.60
N VAL A 43 -9.41 8.72 11.10
CA VAL A 43 -8.92 9.49 9.96
C VAL A 43 -8.52 8.53 8.86
N THR A 44 -8.97 8.81 7.64
CA THR A 44 -8.60 8.02 6.45
C THR A 44 -7.75 8.84 5.50
N THR A 45 -6.75 8.21 4.90
CA THR A 45 -5.96 8.78 3.80
C THR A 45 -5.70 7.73 2.74
N THR A 46 -5.35 8.14 1.52
CA THR A 46 -5.02 7.23 0.44
C THR A 46 -3.51 7.10 0.27
N ALA A 47 -3.03 5.91 -0.09
CA ALA A 47 -1.67 5.69 -0.56
C ALA A 47 -1.68 4.97 -1.91
N MET A 48 -0.62 5.18 -2.69
CA MET A 48 -0.43 4.56 -4.00
C MET A 48 0.56 3.41 -3.88
N VAL A 49 0.15 2.22 -4.32
CA VAL A 49 0.98 1.00 -4.40
C VAL A 49 1.17 0.64 -5.87
N THR A 50 2.40 0.77 -6.36
CA THR A 50 2.76 0.35 -7.71
C THR A 50 3.22 -1.11 -7.70
N VAL A 51 2.44 -2.00 -8.31
CA VAL A 51 2.80 -3.41 -8.46
C VAL A 51 3.48 -3.60 -9.82
N VAL A 52 4.71 -4.11 -9.79
CA VAL A 52 5.51 -4.36 -10.99
C VAL A 52 5.72 -5.86 -11.20
N CYS A 53 5.76 -6.28 -12.46
CA CYS A 53 6.08 -7.65 -12.86
C CYS A 53 7.55 -7.71 -13.29
N TYR A 54 8.38 -8.51 -12.59
CA TYR A 54 9.80 -8.68 -12.93
C TYR A 54 10.07 -9.83 -13.90
N ASN A 55 9.05 -10.62 -14.22
CA ASN A 55 9.10 -11.72 -15.18
C ASN A 55 8.37 -11.38 -16.48
N ALA A 56 8.52 -10.14 -16.96
CA ALA A 56 8.34 -9.82 -18.37
C ALA A 56 9.42 -10.58 -19.16
N ARG A 57 9.23 -11.88 -19.35
CA ARG A 57 10.07 -12.69 -20.22
C ARG A 57 10.03 -12.00 -21.58
N SER A 58 11.11 -11.30 -21.92
CA SER A 58 11.37 -10.85 -23.28
C SER A 58 11.46 -12.12 -24.11
N VAL A 59 10.34 -12.56 -24.66
CA VAL A 59 10.36 -13.50 -25.76
C VAL A 59 10.81 -12.67 -26.95
N LEU A 60 12.13 -12.58 -27.14
CA LEU A 60 12.70 -12.20 -28.42
C LEU A 60 12.23 -13.26 -29.43
N ARG A 61 11.04 -13.05 -30.00
CA ARG A 61 10.64 -13.72 -31.24
C ARG A 61 11.32 -12.98 -32.37
N SER A 62 12.37 -13.57 -32.92
CA SER A 62 12.77 -13.36 -34.32
C SER A 62 13.46 -14.65 -34.74
N ASN A 63 12.69 -15.56 -35.36
CA ASN A 63 12.57 -15.73 -36.82
C ASN A 63 13.80 -16.43 -37.40
N ILE A 64 13.59 -17.74 -37.66
CA ILE A 64 14.27 -18.63 -38.63
C ILE A 64 15.77 -18.81 -38.43
#